data_AF-A0A6J1TAG4-F1
#
_entry.id   AF-A0A6J1TAG4-F1
#
_cell.length_a   1.000
_cell.length_b   1.000
_cell.length_c   1.000
_cell.angle_alpha   90.00
_cell.angle_beta   90.00
_cell.angle_gamma   90.00
#
_symmetry.space_group_name_H-M   'P 1'
#
loop_
_entity.id
_entity.type
_entity.pdbx_description
1 polymer ?
#
loop_
_entity_poly.entity_id
_entity_poly.type
_entity_poly.pdbx_seq_one_letter_code
_entity_poly.pdbx_strand_id
1 'polypeptide(L)'
;MRQSELGAAVALLFIQLTRSVVGHGRLMDPPARNSMWRFGFPNPVNYNDNELFCGGYAVQWDQNQGRCGVCGDPWQLETRPHEAGGQFAKGIIGRRYSSGQDIDIEIELTANHWGRFELNLCPNNNPAYEATQGCFDRYPLYISGTRDRAYHIPPNTKKKAVLRYRVRLPPFVTCTQCVMQWTYFTGNMWGTCPNGTEAVGCGKPETFRNCADLSITTSVGGGLPPEFAGSDNPFLLYVRDLRAPNYVFPLVIRSQVCVATPWYRSIPGMDSWCETNCLRYPPNCPPSVCHCPESCEGIGDLAGKEGADVYCQDKCIVYRSVSECPTHRCRCY
;
A
#
# COMPACT_ATOMS: atom_id res chain seq x y z
N MET A 1 -20.77 -69.43 -1.69
CA MET A 1 -19.30 -69.56 -1.82
C MET A 1 -18.85 -68.55 -2.86
N ARG A 2 -17.97 -67.61 -2.45
CA ARG A 2 -17.11 -66.72 -3.27
C ARG A 2 -17.81 -65.65 -4.14
N GLN A 3 -17.35 -64.40 -4.24
CA GLN A 3 -16.32 -63.63 -3.52
C GLN A 3 -16.53 -62.13 -3.88
N SER A 4 -16.56 -61.28 -2.85
CA SER A 4 -16.16 -59.87 -2.77
C SER A 4 -16.06 -59.00 -4.03
N GLU A 5 -16.93 -57.99 -4.10
CA GLU A 5 -16.72 -56.77 -4.88
C GLU A 5 -15.63 -55.89 -4.23
N LEU A 6 -14.55 -55.62 -4.96
CA LEU A 6 -13.48 -54.72 -4.53
C LEU A 6 -13.84 -53.30 -4.96
N GLY A 7 -14.12 -52.44 -3.99
CA GLY A 7 -14.34 -51.01 -4.20
C GLY A 7 -13.09 -50.30 -4.70
N ALA A 8 -13.26 -49.44 -5.70
CA ALA A 8 -12.30 -48.41 -6.07
C ALA A 8 -13.01 -47.05 -5.93
N ALA A 9 -13.01 -46.50 -4.72
CA ALA A 9 -13.35 -45.10 -4.50
C ALA A 9 -12.17 -44.25 -4.99
N VAL A 10 -12.29 -43.69 -6.20
CA VAL A 10 -11.37 -42.70 -6.72
C VAL A 10 -11.56 -41.42 -5.90
N ALA A 11 -10.75 -41.23 -4.88
CA ALA A 11 -10.65 -39.96 -4.18
C ALA A 11 -9.95 -38.96 -5.12
N LEU A 12 -10.74 -38.13 -5.80
CA LEU A 12 -10.27 -36.93 -6.47
C LEU A 12 -9.72 -35.98 -5.41
N LEU A 13 -8.41 -36.02 -5.17
CA LEU A 13 -7.70 -34.96 -4.48
C LEU A 13 -7.81 -33.71 -5.35
N PHE A 14 -8.80 -32.87 -5.09
CA PHE A 14 -8.75 -31.48 -5.52
C PHE A 14 -7.56 -30.86 -4.80
N ILE A 15 -6.42 -30.76 -5.49
CA ILE A 15 -5.39 -29.79 -5.13
C ILE A 15 -6.04 -28.43 -5.33
N GLN A 16 -6.67 -27.93 -4.27
CA GLN A 16 -7.09 -26.55 -4.15
C GLN A 16 -5.79 -25.74 -4.17
N LEU A 17 -5.40 -25.26 -5.35
CA LEU A 17 -4.45 -24.17 -5.45
C LEU A 17 -5.07 -23.00 -4.68
N THR A 18 -4.66 -22.83 -3.43
CA THR A 18 -4.82 -21.59 -2.70
C THR A 18 -4.08 -20.53 -3.50
N ARG A 19 -4.80 -19.86 -4.40
CA ARG A 19 -4.29 -18.69 -5.10
C ARG A 19 -4.15 -17.62 -4.03
N SER A 20 -2.96 -17.52 -3.44
CA SER A 20 -2.54 -16.34 -2.69
C SER A 20 -2.49 -15.20 -3.70
N VAL A 21 -3.60 -14.47 -3.80
CA VAL A 21 -3.63 -13.21 -4.54
C VAL A 21 -3.12 -12.18 -3.56
N VAL A 22 -1.99 -11.57 -3.90
CA VAL A 22 -1.23 -10.65 -3.03
C VAL A 22 -1.84 -9.27 -3.18
N GLY A 23 -2.38 -8.72 -2.10
CA GLY A 23 -2.82 -7.33 -2.06
C GLY A 23 -1.67 -6.37 -2.25
N HIS A 24 -1.97 -5.14 -2.65
CA HIS A 24 -0.94 -4.13 -2.77
C HIS A 24 -1.52 -2.76 -2.44
N GLY A 25 -0.89 -2.08 -1.50
CA GLY A 25 -1.35 -0.77 -1.08
C GLY A 25 -0.33 -0.01 -0.24
N ARG A 26 -0.48 1.31 -0.25
CA ARG A 26 0.40 2.22 0.47
C ARG A 26 -0.36 3.41 1.05
N LEU A 27 0.10 3.89 2.20
CA LEU A 27 -0.32 5.15 2.81
C LEU A 27 0.43 6.30 2.12
N MET A 28 -0.33 7.20 1.50
CA MET A 28 0.15 8.32 0.68
C MET A 28 -0.01 9.68 1.37
N ASP A 29 -1.03 9.86 2.22
CA ASP A 29 -1.15 11.04 3.08
C ASP A 29 -1.61 10.63 4.49
N PRO A 30 -0.85 10.92 5.55
CA PRO A 30 0.54 11.42 5.52
C PRO A 30 1.47 10.43 4.79
N PRO A 31 2.50 10.88 4.05
CA PRO A 31 3.33 9.99 3.26
C PRO A 31 4.12 9.04 4.17
N ALA A 32 3.93 7.74 3.98
CA ALA A 32 4.65 6.74 4.75
C ALA A 32 6.11 6.60 4.31
N ARG A 33 7.00 6.14 5.21
CA ARG A 33 8.46 6.00 5.03
C ARG A 33 8.87 5.35 3.71
N ASN A 34 8.12 4.33 3.30
CA ASN A 34 8.27 3.59 2.04
C ASN A 34 7.91 4.41 0.80
N SER A 35 6.94 5.32 0.91
CA SER A 35 6.40 6.12 -0.19
C SER A 35 6.94 7.55 -0.24
N MET A 36 7.67 8.01 0.78
CA MET A 36 8.15 9.40 0.89
C MET A 36 8.93 9.85 -0.36
N TRP A 37 9.72 8.98 -0.98
CA TRP A 37 10.47 9.30 -2.19
C TRP A 37 9.56 9.73 -3.37
N ARG A 38 8.31 9.25 -3.43
CA ARG A 38 7.33 9.64 -4.47
C ARG A 38 6.92 11.11 -4.40
N PHE A 39 7.14 11.74 -3.24
CA PHE A 39 6.88 13.14 -2.96
C PHE A 39 8.16 13.98 -2.98
N GLY A 40 9.30 13.41 -3.40
CA GLY A 40 10.59 14.11 -3.47
C GLY A 40 11.38 14.16 -2.18
N PHE A 41 10.90 13.57 -1.08
CA PHE A 41 11.71 13.47 0.14
C PHE A 41 12.99 12.65 -0.12
N PRO A 42 14.08 12.92 0.62
CA PRO A 42 15.39 12.30 0.40
C PRO A 42 15.50 10.87 0.95
N ASN A 43 14.37 10.19 1.18
CA ASN A 43 14.35 8.78 1.52
C ASN A 43 14.90 7.94 0.36
N PRO A 44 15.61 6.83 0.63
CA PRO A 44 15.95 5.88 -0.42
C PRO A 44 14.71 5.43 -1.19
N VAL A 45 14.85 5.25 -2.50
CA VAL A 45 13.75 4.81 -3.37
C VAL A 45 13.37 3.38 -3.03
N ASN A 46 12.08 3.14 -2.78
CA ASN A 46 11.50 1.81 -2.65
C ASN A 46 10.44 1.65 -3.75
N TYR A 47 10.77 0.94 -4.83
CA TYR A 47 9.82 0.72 -5.92
C TYR A 47 8.66 -0.22 -5.51
N ASN A 48 8.86 -1.07 -4.51
CA ASN A 48 7.88 -1.99 -3.95
C ASN A 48 7.25 -1.41 -2.67
N ASP A 49 7.07 -0.09 -2.63
CA ASP A 49 6.52 0.60 -1.46
C ASP A 49 5.05 0.24 -1.18
N ASN A 50 4.37 -0.40 -2.11
CA ASN A 50 3.03 -0.98 -1.95
C ASN A 50 3.02 -2.43 -1.40
N GLU A 51 4.19 -3.02 -1.12
CA GLU A 51 4.38 -4.43 -0.71
C GLU A 51 4.87 -4.56 0.75
N LEU A 52 4.38 -3.74 1.67
CA LEU A 52 4.71 -3.89 3.10
C LEU A 52 3.76 -4.84 3.84
N PHE A 53 3.67 -6.03 3.26
CA PHE A 53 2.81 -7.17 3.59
C PHE A 53 3.37 -8.17 4.60
N CYS A 54 4.18 -7.73 5.57
CA CYS A 54 4.74 -8.59 6.63
C CYS A 54 5.64 -9.73 6.10
N GLY A 55 6.20 -9.58 4.89
CA GLY A 55 6.95 -10.61 4.19
C GLY A 55 6.12 -11.61 3.39
N GLY A 56 4.81 -11.39 3.29
CA GLY A 56 3.85 -12.26 2.61
C GLY A 56 3.13 -13.22 3.57
N TYR A 57 1.99 -13.74 3.10
CA TYR A 57 1.06 -14.53 3.91
C TYR A 57 1.74 -15.69 4.66
N ALA A 58 2.48 -16.56 3.97
CA ALA A 58 3.12 -17.73 4.57
C ALA A 58 4.22 -17.34 5.58
N VAL A 59 4.96 -16.28 5.29
CA VAL A 59 5.98 -15.75 6.21
C VAL A 59 5.32 -15.23 7.48
N GLN A 60 4.26 -14.44 7.37
CA GLN A 60 3.53 -13.93 8.53
C GLN A 60 2.90 -15.07 9.34
N TRP A 61 2.06 -15.90 8.72
CA TRP A 61 1.16 -16.79 9.45
C TRP A 61 1.74 -18.16 9.77
N ASP A 62 2.57 -18.72 8.90
CA ASP A 62 3.11 -20.07 9.07
C ASP A 62 4.49 -20.01 9.76
N GLN A 63 5.38 -19.12 9.30
CA GLN A 63 6.73 -19.00 9.87
C GLN A 63 6.75 -18.14 11.14
N ASN A 64 6.09 -16.98 11.11
CA ASN A 64 6.12 -16.01 12.21
C ASN A 64 4.94 -16.09 13.17
N GLN A 65 4.05 -17.08 13.01
CA GLN A 65 2.91 -17.33 13.89
C GLN A 65 1.96 -16.11 14.01
N GLY A 66 1.75 -15.41 12.89
CA GLY A 66 0.92 -14.21 12.78
C GLY A 66 1.64 -12.89 13.09
N ARG A 67 2.90 -12.94 13.54
CA ARG A 67 3.66 -11.73 13.86
C ARG A 67 4.11 -10.99 12.60
N CYS A 68 4.12 -9.67 12.70
CA CYS A 68 4.52 -8.74 11.66
C CYS A 68 5.31 -7.59 12.29
N GLY A 69 6.30 -7.04 11.59
CA GLY A 69 6.96 -5.81 12.00
C GLY A 69 5.95 -4.69 12.25
N VAL A 70 6.30 -3.73 13.11
CA VAL A 70 5.41 -2.60 13.41
C VAL A 70 5.18 -1.74 12.17
N CYS A 71 6.12 -1.73 11.23
CA CYS A 71 6.02 -0.96 9.98
C CYS A 71 5.90 -1.82 8.72
N GLY A 72 5.48 -3.09 8.84
CA GLY A 72 5.13 -3.95 7.71
C GLY A 72 6.26 -4.83 7.18
N ASP A 73 7.45 -4.73 7.77
CA ASP A 73 8.57 -5.61 7.47
C ASP A 73 8.32 -7.05 7.99
N PRO A 74 8.95 -8.08 7.38
CA PRO A 74 8.95 -9.43 7.92
C PRO A 74 9.47 -9.45 9.36
N TRP A 75 8.73 -10.10 10.26
CA TRP A 75 9.00 -10.05 11.70
C TRP A 75 10.38 -10.58 12.09
N GLN A 76 10.86 -11.61 11.40
CA GLN A 76 12.11 -12.31 11.68
C GLN A 76 13.39 -11.57 11.27
N LEU A 77 13.29 -10.45 10.55
CA LEU A 77 14.47 -9.68 10.18
C LEU A 77 15.12 -9.09 11.44
N GLU A 78 16.45 -9.19 11.51
CA GLU A 78 17.26 -8.61 12.58
C GLU A 78 17.20 -7.07 12.55
N THR A 79 17.33 -6.48 11.36
CA THR A 79 17.11 -5.06 11.12
C THR A 79 15.94 -4.90 10.16
N ARG A 80 14.84 -4.31 10.65
CA ARG A 80 13.65 -4.04 9.85
C ARG A 80 13.79 -2.69 9.13
N PRO A 81 13.83 -2.66 7.78
CA PRO A 81 14.16 -1.45 7.02
C PRO A 81 13.28 -0.22 7.30
N HIS A 82 12.01 -0.42 7.69
CA HIS A 82 11.06 0.66 7.92
C HIS A 82 10.88 1.00 9.39
N GLU A 83 11.65 0.42 10.30
CA GLU A 83 11.66 0.69 11.74
C GLU A 83 12.89 1.50 12.15
N ALA A 84 12.94 2.01 13.39
CA ALA A 84 14.02 2.91 13.84
C ALA A 84 15.42 2.30 13.61
N GLY A 85 16.33 3.08 13.04
CA GLY A 85 17.66 2.61 12.60
C GLY A 85 17.68 1.94 11.22
N GLY A 86 16.51 1.63 10.65
CA GLY A 86 16.36 1.06 9.32
C GLY A 86 16.65 2.03 8.16
N GLN A 87 16.70 1.46 6.96
CA GLN A 87 17.02 2.19 5.72
C GLN A 87 16.04 3.34 5.45
N PHE A 88 14.74 3.14 5.68
CA PHE A 88 13.67 4.09 5.35
C PHE A 88 13.20 4.94 6.54
N ALA A 89 13.50 4.54 7.78
CA ALA A 89 13.14 5.28 8.99
C ALA A 89 14.15 6.41 9.27
N LYS A 90 14.10 7.48 8.48
CA LYS A 90 15.01 8.64 8.60
C LYS A 90 14.55 9.69 9.62
N GLY A 91 13.38 9.53 10.24
CA GLY A 91 12.80 10.51 11.17
C GLY A 91 12.37 11.81 10.49
N ILE A 92 12.19 11.80 9.17
CA ILE A 92 11.76 12.97 8.39
C ILE A 92 10.27 13.16 8.60
N ILE A 93 9.88 14.33 9.10
CA ILE A 93 8.48 14.69 9.33
C ILE A 93 7.77 14.94 7.99
N GLY A 94 6.87 14.04 7.60
CA GLY A 94 6.11 14.14 6.34
C GLY A 94 4.93 15.10 6.39
N ARG A 95 4.35 15.31 7.59
CA ARG A 95 3.23 16.23 7.84
C ARG A 95 3.29 16.82 9.24
N ARG A 96 2.77 18.03 9.39
CA ARG A 96 2.56 18.68 10.69
C ARG A 96 1.08 18.96 10.91
N TYR A 97 0.60 18.62 12.10
CA TYR A 97 -0.79 18.76 12.49
C TYR A 97 -0.93 19.44 13.84
N SER A 98 -2.16 19.83 14.14
CA SER A 98 -2.56 20.30 15.47
C SER A 98 -3.21 19.17 16.28
N SER A 99 -3.01 19.20 17.59
CA SER A 99 -3.68 18.27 18.52
C SER A 99 -5.21 18.31 18.34
N GLY A 100 -5.86 17.16 18.21
CA GLY A 100 -7.30 17.06 18.03
C GLY A 100 -7.82 17.35 16.62
N GLN A 101 -6.95 17.67 15.66
CA GLN A 101 -7.31 18.00 14.29
C GLN A 101 -7.96 16.79 13.57
N ASP A 102 -9.00 17.05 12.77
CA ASP A 102 -9.47 16.12 11.74
C ASP A 102 -8.55 16.24 10.52
N ILE A 103 -7.90 15.14 10.13
CA ILE A 103 -6.89 15.10 9.07
C ILE A 103 -7.36 14.21 7.93
N ASP A 104 -6.92 14.54 6.71
CA ASP A 104 -7.13 13.68 5.55
C ASP A 104 -6.13 12.52 5.55
N ILE A 105 -6.65 11.35 5.20
CA ILE A 105 -5.89 10.15 4.93
C ILE A 105 -6.09 9.77 3.48
N GLU A 106 -4.99 9.54 2.77
CA GLU A 106 -5.00 9.01 1.42
C GLU A 106 -4.31 7.65 1.39
N ILE A 107 -5.06 6.63 0.98
CA ILE A 107 -4.54 5.28 0.71
C ILE A 107 -4.60 5.04 -0.79
N GLU A 108 -3.51 4.56 -1.36
CA GLU A 108 -3.46 4.11 -2.75
C GLU A 108 -3.35 2.58 -2.77
N LEU A 109 -4.41 1.93 -3.25
CA LEU A 109 -4.41 0.49 -3.54
C LEU A 109 -4.04 0.29 -5.00
N THR A 110 -2.90 -0.34 -5.26
CA THR A 110 -2.53 -0.77 -6.61
C THR A 110 -3.17 -2.12 -6.96
N ALA A 111 -3.49 -2.93 -5.95
CA ALA A 111 -4.36 -4.10 -6.04
C ALA A 111 -5.30 -4.14 -4.83
N ASN A 112 -6.61 -4.01 -5.07
CA ASN A 112 -7.63 -3.96 -4.03
C ASN A 112 -8.21 -5.34 -3.73
N HIS A 113 -8.01 -5.77 -2.48
CA HIS A 113 -8.43 -7.08 -1.96
C HIS A 113 -9.57 -6.96 -0.95
N TRP A 114 -10.31 -5.84 -1.00
CA TRP A 114 -11.38 -5.49 -0.06
C TRP A 114 -10.91 -5.59 1.39
N GLY A 115 -11.82 -5.60 2.37
CA GLY A 115 -11.46 -5.63 3.78
C GLY A 115 -11.48 -4.23 4.39
N ARG A 116 -10.52 -3.93 5.26
CA ARG A 116 -10.58 -2.70 6.07
C ARG A 116 -9.22 -2.11 6.42
N PHE A 117 -9.20 -0.82 6.66
CA PHE A 117 -8.04 -0.08 7.18
C PHE A 117 -8.25 0.32 8.63
N GLU A 118 -7.19 0.24 9.42
CA GLU A 118 -7.14 0.75 10.78
C GLU A 118 -5.92 1.66 10.91
N LEU A 119 -6.03 2.69 11.74
CA LEU A 119 -4.97 3.66 11.98
C LEU A 119 -4.72 3.81 13.47
N ASN A 120 -3.44 3.78 13.84
CA ASN A 120 -2.99 4.01 15.21
C ASN A 120 -1.89 5.07 15.20
N LEU A 121 -1.69 5.71 16.33
CA LEU A 121 -0.66 6.73 16.55
C LEU A 121 0.28 6.28 17.67
N CYS A 122 1.56 6.62 17.60
CA CYS A 122 2.49 6.51 18.70
C CYS A 122 3.23 7.83 18.88
N PRO A 123 3.07 8.53 20.02
CA PRO A 123 3.87 9.70 20.38
C PRO A 123 5.33 9.32 20.68
N ASN A 124 6.16 9.28 19.64
CA ASN A 124 7.55 8.78 19.68
C ASN A 124 8.57 9.92 19.52
N ASN A 125 8.83 10.70 20.56
CA ASN A 125 9.62 11.94 20.46
C ASN A 125 11.12 11.78 20.11
N ASN A 126 11.57 10.60 19.71
CA ASN A 126 12.93 10.34 19.27
C ASN A 126 12.95 9.31 18.12
N PRO A 127 13.38 9.70 16.90
CA PRO A 127 13.41 8.80 15.75
C PRO A 127 14.42 7.65 15.87
N ALA A 128 15.37 7.72 16.81
CA ALA A 128 16.30 6.62 17.09
C ALA A 128 15.68 5.51 17.95
N TYR A 129 14.52 5.77 18.58
CA TYR A 129 13.80 4.75 19.34
C TYR A 129 12.64 4.18 18.54
N GLU A 130 12.48 2.86 18.62
CA GLU A 130 11.42 2.14 17.93
C GLU A 130 10.05 2.39 18.58
N ALA A 131 9.07 2.79 17.77
CA ALA A 131 7.68 2.84 18.18
C ALA A 131 7.12 1.43 18.34
N THR A 132 6.72 1.06 19.57
CA THR A 132 6.26 -0.31 19.85
C THR A 132 4.78 -0.50 19.55
N GLN A 133 4.36 -1.74 19.28
CA GLN A 133 2.94 -2.06 19.11
C GLN A 133 2.09 -1.64 20.33
N GLY A 134 2.61 -1.83 21.55
CA GLY A 134 1.93 -1.38 22.76
C GLY A 134 1.81 0.14 22.91
N CYS A 135 2.59 0.94 22.17
CA CYS A 135 2.36 2.37 22.04
C CYS A 135 1.18 2.65 21.10
N PHE A 136 1.18 2.04 19.91
CA PHE A 136 0.11 2.18 18.92
C PHE A 136 -1.26 1.78 19.48
N ASP A 137 -1.33 0.66 20.19
CA ASP A 137 -2.58 0.13 20.74
C ASP A 137 -3.24 1.07 21.76
N ARG A 138 -2.47 2.00 22.36
CA ARG A 138 -2.97 3.01 23.29
C ARG A 138 -3.58 4.24 22.63
N TYR A 139 -3.27 4.51 21.35
CA TYR A 139 -3.78 5.69 20.64
C TYR A 139 -4.37 5.33 19.28
N PRO A 140 -5.50 4.61 19.26
CA PRO A 140 -6.22 4.39 18.01
C PRO A 140 -6.85 5.66 17.48
N LEU A 141 -6.90 5.76 16.15
CA LEU A 141 -7.58 6.84 15.45
C LEU A 141 -8.96 6.39 15.00
N TYR A 142 -9.92 7.31 15.07
CA TYR A 142 -11.32 7.06 14.70
C TYR A 142 -11.66 7.84 13.44
N ILE A 143 -12.53 7.28 12.61
CA ILE A 143 -13.06 7.98 11.44
C ILE A 143 -13.79 9.25 11.90
N SER A 144 -13.45 10.38 11.30
CA SER A 144 -14.03 11.67 11.69
C SER A 144 -15.55 11.65 11.51
N GLY A 145 -16.26 12.07 12.55
CA GLY A 145 -17.73 12.07 12.57
C GLY A 145 -18.39 10.74 12.94
N THR A 146 -17.62 9.66 13.16
CA THR A 146 -18.14 8.37 13.63
C THR A 146 -17.42 7.89 14.89
N ARG A 147 -17.80 6.70 15.39
CA ARG A 147 -17.08 6.00 16.47
C ARG A 147 -16.32 4.77 15.95
N ASP A 148 -16.19 4.67 14.64
CA ASP A 148 -15.61 3.50 13.99
C ASP A 148 -14.08 3.64 13.94
N ARG A 149 -13.39 2.55 14.30
CA ARG A 149 -11.93 2.44 14.22
C ARG A 149 -11.45 1.93 12.86
N ALA A 150 -12.37 1.36 12.08
CA ALA A 150 -12.08 0.68 10.84
C ALA A 150 -12.78 1.34 9.65
N TYR A 151 -12.00 1.72 8.64
CA TYR A 151 -12.54 2.11 7.35
C TYR A 151 -12.74 0.87 6.49
N HIS A 152 -14.00 0.51 6.24
CA HIS A 152 -14.34 -0.63 5.37
C HIS A 152 -14.33 -0.18 3.91
N ILE A 153 -13.58 -0.91 3.07
CA ILE A 153 -13.50 -0.59 1.64
C ILE A 153 -14.87 -0.82 1.00
N PRO A 154 -15.46 0.16 0.31
CA PRO A 154 -16.76 0.00 -0.33
C PRO A 154 -16.77 -1.15 -1.34
N PRO A 155 -17.84 -1.98 -1.43
CA PRO A 155 -17.88 -3.16 -2.29
C PRO A 155 -17.60 -2.88 -3.77
N ASN A 156 -18.06 -1.73 -4.28
CA ASN A 156 -17.92 -1.31 -5.68
C ASN A 156 -16.60 -0.57 -5.97
N THR A 157 -15.64 -0.59 -5.05
CA THR A 157 -14.33 0.04 -5.24
C THR A 157 -13.58 -0.68 -6.37
N LYS A 158 -12.99 0.10 -7.28
CA LYS A 158 -12.18 -0.41 -8.38
C LYS A 158 -10.97 -1.23 -7.88
N LYS A 159 -10.40 -2.05 -8.76
CA LYS A 159 -9.21 -2.88 -8.46
C LYS A 159 -7.98 -2.05 -8.14
N LYS A 160 -7.75 -0.98 -8.90
CA LYS A 160 -6.86 0.11 -8.52
C LYS A 160 -7.69 1.29 -8.02
N ALA A 161 -7.38 1.81 -6.85
CA ALA A 161 -8.17 2.88 -6.24
C ALA A 161 -7.33 3.79 -5.34
N VAL A 162 -7.66 5.08 -5.37
CA VAL A 162 -7.22 6.04 -4.36
C VAL A 162 -8.40 6.30 -3.44
N LEU A 163 -8.27 5.89 -2.19
CA LEU A 163 -9.28 6.01 -1.16
C LEU A 163 -8.92 7.16 -0.23
N ARG A 164 -9.87 8.07 -0.03
CA ARG A 164 -9.71 9.23 0.85
C ARG A 164 -10.78 9.23 1.92
N TYR A 165 -10.36 9.43 3.16
CA TYR A 165 -11.24 9.56 4.31
C TYR A 165 -10.56 10.40 5.39
N ARG A 166 -11.33 10.86 6.38
CA ARG A 166 -10.79 11.66 7.48
C ARG A 166 -10.73 10.86 8.78
N VAL A 167 -9.69 11.12 9.56
CA VAL A 167 -9.59 10.61 10.93
C VAL A 167 -9.32 11.75 11.91
N ARG A 168 -9.74 11.55 13.16
CA ARG A 168 -9.49 12.51 14.23
C ARG A 168 -8.23 12.15 15.00
N LEU A 169 -7.28 13.07 15.08
CA LEU A 169 -6.14 12.95 15.98
C LEU A 169 -6.60 13.02 17.45
N PRO A 170 -5.95 12.31 18.39
CA PRO A 170 -6.35 12.35 19.78
C PRO A 170 -6.19 13.77 20.36
N PRO A 171 -7.16 14.28 21.13
CA PRO A 171 -7.00 15.56 21.78
C PRO A 171 -5.91 15.47 22.87
N PHE A 172 -5.23 16.59 23.10
CA PHE A 172 -4.17 16.75 24.11
C PHE A 172 -2.92 15.88 23.88
N VAL A 173 -2.78 15.25 22.71
CA VAL A 173 -1.58 14.54 22.31
C VAL A 173 -0.71 15.47 21.47
N THR A 174 0.56 15.61 21.87
CA THR A 174 1.59 16.34 21.11
C THR A 174 2.84 15.51 21.00
N CYS A 175 3.60 15.72 19.93
CA CYS A 175 4.86 15.04 19.69
C CYS A 175 5.72 15.81 18.69
N THR A 176 7.04 15.81 18.91
CA THR A 176 8.01 16.33 17.95
C THR A 176 8.18 15.36 16.77
N GLN A 177 8.03 14.07 17.05
CA GLN A 177 7.97 12.99 16.09
C GLN A 177 6.92 12.01 16.62
N CYS A 178 5.84 11.81 15.88
CA CYS A 178 4.89 10.73 16.07
C CYS A 178 5.08 9.76 14.92
N VAL A 179 4.79 8.49 15.19
CA VAL A 179 4.62 7.50 14.13
C VAL A 179 3.13 7.22 14.00
N MET A 180 2.60 7.29 12.79
CA MET A 180 1.27 6.79 12.46
C MET A 180 1.42 5.44 11.77
N GLN A 181 0.73 4.43 12.29
CA GLN A 181 0.69 3.08 11.72
C GLN A 181 -0.64 2.90 11.00
N TRP A 182 -0.58 2.79 9.67
CA TRP A 182 -1.69 2.28 8.88
C TRP A 182 -1.58 0.77 8.81
N THR A 183 -2.69 0.06 9.09
CA THR A 183 -2.81 -1.38 8.91
C THR A 183 -3.95 -1.69 7.95
N TYR A 184 -3.68 -2.49 6.93
CA TYR A 184 -4.67 -3.03 6.02
C TYR A 184 -4.85 -4.52 6.26
N PHE A 185 -6.08 -4.93 6.59
CA PHE A 185 -6.49 -6.32 6.65
C PHE A 185 -7.29 -6.65 5.38
N THR A 186 -6.78 -7.54 4.54
CA THR A 186 -7.46 -7.93 3.31
C THR A 186 -8.73 -8.72 3.60
N GLY A 187 -9.71 -8.64 2.69
CA GLY A 187 -11.03 -9.26 2.84
C GLY A 187 -11.32 -10.39 1.86
N ASN A 188 -10.34 -10.79 1.05
CA ASN A 188 -10.51 -11.78 -0.03
C ASN A 188 -10.05 -13.19 0.35
N MET A 189 -9.57 -13.41 1.58
CA MET A 189 -9.09 -14.72 2.04
C MET A 189 -10.27 -15.66 2.36
N TRP A 190 -10.17 -16.93 1.97
CA TRP A 190 -11.08 -17.98 2.41
C TRP A 190 -10.57 -18.58 3.71
N GLY A 191 -11.44 -18.73 4.71
CA GLY A 191 -11.07 -19.39 5.94
C GLY A 191 -12.23 -19.61 6.88
N THR A 192 -11.92 -20.15 8.06
CA THR A 192 -12.91 -20.44 9.10
C THR A 192 -13.30 -19.17 9.86
N CYS A 193 -14.60 -18.89 9.90
CA CYS A 193 -15.22 -17.80 10.63
C CYS A 193 -15.37 -18.16 12.13
N PRO A 194 -15.65 -17.18 13.02
CA PRO A 194 -15.78 -17.43 14.47
C PRO A 194 -16.88 -18.44 14.86
N ASN A 195 -17.91 -18.58 14.03
CA ASN A 195 -19.01 -19.54 14.19
C ASN A 195 -18.67 -20.94 13.63
N GLY A 196 -17.44 -21.18 13.16
CA GLY A 196 -16.99 -22.45 12.60
C GLY A 196 -17.36 -22.69 11.13
N THR A 197 -18.09 -21.79 10.48
CA THR A 197 -18.36 -21.89 9.03
C THR A 197 -17.17 -21.41 8.22
N GLU A 198 -17.07 -21.78 6.95
CA GLU A 198 -16.06 -21.25 6.05
C GLU A 198 -16.66 -20.25 5.06
N ALA A 199 -15.97 -19.12 4.85
CA ALA A 199 -16.39 -18.10 3.90
C ALA A 199 -15.21 -17.23 3.45
N VAL A 200 -15.40 -16.48 2.36
CA VAL A 200 -14.52 -15.38 1.95
C VAL A 200 -14.59 -14.26 3.00
N GLY A 201 -13.46 -13.66 3.33
CA GLY A 201 -13.31 -12.65 4.37
C GLY A 201 -13.14 -13.21 5.78
N CYS A 202 -13.11 -14.54 5.92
CA CYS A 202 -12.85 -15.23 7.18
C CYS A 202 -11.44 -15.82 7.23
N GLY A 203 -11.03 -16.24 8.43
CA GLY A 203 -9.68 -16.73 8.68
C GLY A 203 -8.65 -15.62 8.87
N LYS A 204 -7.40 -15.96 8.60
CA LYS A 204 -6.23 -15.09 8.75
C LYS A 204 -6.12 -14.19 7.52
N PRO A 205 -6.17 -12.85 7.65
CA PRO A 205 -6.00 -11.96 6.50
C PRO A 205 -4.53 -11.80 6.13
N GLU A 206 -4.24 -11.51 4.86
CA GLU A 206 -2.97 -10.85 4.54
C GLU A 206 -2.98 -9.45 5.15
N THR A 207 -1.85 -9.04 5.72
CA THR A 207 -1.74 -7.80 6.47
C THR A 207 -0.69 -6.90 5.85
N PHE A 208 -1.03 -5.64 5.59
CA PHE A 208 -0.07 -4.61 5.19
C PHE A 208 0.07 -3.61 6.31
N ARG A 209 1.27 -3.12 6.57
CA ARG A 209 1.49 -2.00 7.49
C ARG A 209 2.41 -0.97 6.89
N ASN A 210 2.09 0.31 7.07
CA ASN A 210 3.00 1.39 6.76
C ASN A 210 3.13 2.31 7.96
N CYS A 211 4.29 2.94 8.10
CA CYS A 211 4.56 3.94 9.12
C CYS A 211 4.84 5.30 8.48
N ALA A 212 4.16 6.35 8.94
CA ALA A 212 4.42 7.73 8.57
C ALA A 212 4.90 8.53 9.78
N ASP A 213 5.94 9.34 9.60
CA ASP A 213 6.48 10.22 10.62
C ASP A 213 5.83 11.60 10.52
N LEU A 214 5.23 12.09 11.60
CA LEU A 214 4.49 13.36 11.63
C LEU A 214 4.76 14.11 12.93
N SER A 215 4.47 15.41 13.01
CA SER A 215 4.54 16.16 14.26
C SER A 215 3.18 16.71 14.64
N ILE A 216 2.87 16.71 15.93
CA ILE A 216 1.61 17.27 16.46
C ILE A 216 1.94 18.33 17.50
N THR A 217 1.49 19.56 17.25
CA THR A 217 1.70 20.70 18.15
C THR A 217 0.39 21.16 18.79
N THR A 218 0.48 21.91 19.87
CA THR A 218 -0.67 22.61 20.46
C THR A 218 -1.10 23.77 19.57
N SER A 219 -2.41 23.92 19.36
CA SER A 219 -2.97 25.14 18.74
C SER A 219 -2.99 26.28 19.75
N VAL A 220 -1.87 26.98 19.91
CA VAL A 220 -1.83 28.25 20.67
C VAL A 220 -2.47 29.34 19.83
N GLY A 221 -3.79 29.55 19.97
CA GLY A 221 -4.49 30.70 19.37
C GLY A 221 -5.87 30.46 18.76
N GLY A 222 -6.47 29.27 18.88
CA GLY A 222 -7.86 29.03 18.43
C GLY A 222 -8.08 29.00 16.90
N GLY A 223 -7.05 29.27 16.10
CA GLY A 223 -7.05 29.06 14.65
C GLY A 223 -6.39 27.74 14.28
N LEU A 224 -7.09 26.87 13.56
CA LEU A 224 -6.44 25.80 12.80
C LEU A 224 -5.59 26.46 11.71
N PRO A 225 -4.28 26.14 11.60
CA PRO A 225 -3.49 26.65 10.47
C PRO A 225 -4.14 26.21 9.14
N PRO A 226 -4.04 27.02 8.07
CA PRO A 226 -4.58 26.65 6.78
C PRO A 226 -4.02 25.30 6.32
N GLU A 227 -4.83 24.52 5.60
CA GLU A 227 -4.49 23.15 5.16
C GLU A 227 -3.16 23.05 4.39
N PHE A 228 -2.75 24.14 3.73
CA PHE A 228 -1.48 24.28 3.02
C PHE A 228 -0.26 24.60 3.90
N ALA A 229 -0.45 25.03 5.15
CA ALA A 229 0.63 25.37 6.08
C ALA A 229 1.23 24.15 6.81
N GLY A 230 0.80 22.93 6.45
CA GLY A 230 1.22 21.67 7.09
C GLY A 230 2.19 20.78 6.29
N SER A 231 2.53 21.17 5.05
CA SER A 231 3.42 20.42 4.15
C SER A 231 4.74 21.18 3.90
N ASP A 232 5.59 21.28 4.92
CA ASP A 232 6.96 21.76 4.75
C ASP A 232 7.86 20.64 4.20
N ASN A 233 7.57 20.20 2.99
CA ASN A 233 8.52 19.40 2.22
C ASN A 233 9.29 20.36 1.29
N PRO A 234 10.53 20.75 1.63
CA PRO A 234 11.31 21.67 0.80
C PRO A 234 11.70 21.07 -0.57
N PHE A 235 11.51 19.77 -0.76
CA PHE A 235 11.79 19.06 -2.00
C PHE A 235 10.54 18.85 -2.88
N LEU A 236 9.34 19.21 -2.39
CA LEU A 236 8.11 19.02 -3.15
C LEU A 236 8.05 20.03 -4.29
N LEU A 237 8.13 19.50 -5.51
CA LEU A 237 7.92 20.28 -6.72
C LEU A 237 6.42 20.42 -6.98
N TYR A 238 6.03 21.59 -7.48
CA TYR A 238 4.68 21.86 -7.95
C TYR A 238 4.67 21.97 -9.46
N VAL A 239 3.71 21.32 -10.11
CA VAL A 239 3.49 21.42 -11.55
C VAL A 239 2.34 22.36 -11.80
N ARG A 240 2.51 23.21 -12.81
CA ARG A 240 1.47 24.10 -13.32
C ARG A 240 1.01 23.61 -14.68
N ASP A 241 -0.29 23.40 -14.84
CA ASP A 241 -0.84 23.13 -16.17
C ASP A 241 -0.83 24.41 -17.01
N LEU A 242 -0.16 24.37 -18.17
CA LEU A 242 -0.10 25.49 -19.10
C LEU A 242 -1.46 25.82 -19.74
N ARG A 243 -2.36 24.82 -19.85
CA ARG A 243 -3.73 24.98 -20.38
C ARG A 243 -4.70 25.46 -19.31
N ALA A 244 -4.36 25.26 -18.05
CA ALA A 244 -5.17 25.64 -16.90
C ALA A 244 -4.28 26.34 -15.85
N PRO A 245 -3.83 27.59 -16.10
CA PRO A 245 -2.75 28.24 -15.35
C PRO A 245 -3.02 28.45 -13.85
N ASN A 246 -4.27 28.32 -13.41
CA ASN A 246 -4.68 28.41 -12.00
C ASN A 246 -4.59 27.05 -11.27
N TYR A 247 -4.34 25.96 -12.00
CA TYR A 247 -4.22 24.61 -11.44
C TYR A 247 -2.74 24.31 -11.21
N VAL A 248 -2.33 24.55 -9.96
CA VAL A 248 -1.03 24.15 -9.42
C VAL A 248 -1.25 22.99 -8.48
N PHE A 249 -0.55 21.88 -8.71
CA PHE A 249 -0.69 20.67 -7.89
C PHE A 249 0.68 20.08 -7.55
N PRO A 250 0.81 19.39 -6.41
CA PRO A 250 2.07 18.76 -6.03
C PRO A 250 2.43 17.63 -7.01
N LEU A 251 3.69 17.58 -7.43
CA LEU A 251 4.23 16.46 -8.18
C LEU A 251 4.35 15.25 -7.26
N VAL A 252 3.62 14.18 -7.59
CA VAL A 252 3.66 12.89 -6.89
C VAL A 252 3.80 11.78 -7.93
N ILE A 253 4.81 10.92 -7.78
CA ILE A 253 5.00 9.76 -8.66
C ILE A 253 4.03 8.65 -8.26
N ARG A 254 2.94 8.47 -9.01
CA ARG A 254 1.93 7.43 -8.73
C ARG A 254 2.11 6.14 -9.52
N SER A 255 2.81 6.22 -10.65
CA SER A 255 3.06 5.06 -11.48
C SER A 255 3.89 4.02 -10.74
N GLN A 256 3.56 2.74 -10.98
CA GLN A 256 4.19 1.60 -10.33
C GLN A 256 5.22 0.93 -11.25
N VAL A 257 4.91 0.88 -12.55
CA VAL A 257 5.78 0.35 -13.60
C VAL A 257 5.68 1.27 -14.82
N CYS A 258 6.77 1.38 -15.57
CA CYS A 258 6.79 2.08 -16.84
C CYS A 258 7.61 1.27 -17.84
N VAL A 259 7.08 1.11 -19.04
CA VAL A 259 7.63 0.30 -20.12
C VAL A 259 7.85 1.15 -21.37
N ALA A 260 8.65 0.63 -22.30
CA ALA A 260 8.82 1.25 -23.59
C ALA A 260 7.52 1.19 -24.41
N THR A 261 7.26 2.22 -25.19
CA THR A 261 6.19 2.21 -26.19
C THR A 261 6.45 1.15 -27.28
N PRO A 262 5.44 0.73 -28.07
CA PRO A 262 5.62 -0.26 -29.12
C PRO A 262 6.73 0.05 -30.14
N TRP A 263 7.06 1.33 -30.33
CA TRP A 263 8.12 1.78 -31.23
C TRP A 263 9.53 1.56 -30.68
N TYR A 264 9.68 1.55 -29.35
CA TYR A 264 10.98 1.49 -28.67
C TYR A 264 11.20 0.16 -27.91
N ARG A 265 10.16 -0.67 -27.72
CA ARG A 265 10.25 -1.97 -27.01
C ARG A 265 11.22 -2.99 -27.62
N SER A 266 11.57 -2.84 -28.90
CA SER A 266 12.55 -3.71 -29.57
C SER A 266 13.99 -3.37 -29.21
N ILE A 267 14.24 -2.21 -28.60
CA ILE A 267 15.58 -1.78 -28.18
C ILE A 267 15.91 -2.45 -26.83
N PRO A 268 17.01 -3.22 -26.73
CA PRO A 268 17.41 -3.86 -25.48
C PRO A 268 17.61 -2.83 -24.35
N GLY A 269 17.05 -3.12 -23.17
CA GLY A 269 17.18 -2.28 -21.99
C GLY A 269 16.23 -1.08 -21.93
N MET A 270 15.39 -0.88 -22.95
CA MET A 270 14.49 0.28 -23.01
C MET A 270 13.42 0.28 -21.92
N ASP A 271 12.87 -0.88 -21.56
CA ASP A 271 11.91 -0.99 -20.45
C ASP A 271 12.55 -0.58 -19.13
N SER A 272 13.79 -1.03 -18.86
CA SER A 272 14.54 -0.63 -17.67
C SER A 272 14.86 0.87 -17.65
N TRP A 273 15.15 1.45 -18.82
CA TRP A 273 15.33 2.89 -18.96
C TRP A 273 14.04 3.64 -18.64
N CYS A 274 12.89 3.20 -19.16
CA CYS A 274 11.59 3.79 -18.88
C CYS A 274 11.23 3.66 -17.41
N GLU A 275 11.39 2.49 -16.82
CA GLU A 275 11.13 2.25 -15.40
C GLU A 275 11.98 3.20 -14.54
N THR A 276 13.29 3.29 -14.79
CA THR A 276 14.19 4.15 -14.01
C THR A 276 13.90 5.64 -14.22
N ASN A 277 13.69 6.08 -15.46
CA ASN A 277 13.57 7.52 -15.76
C ASN A 277 12.17 8.06 -15.51
N CYS A 278 11.13 7.26 -15.71
CA CYS A 278 9.76 7.67 -15.43
C CYS A 278 9.42 7.65 -13.95
N LEU A 279 10.02 6.74 -13.17
CA LEU A 279 9.76 6.65 -11.74
C LEU A 279 10.69 7.52 -10.90
N ARG A 280 11.75 8.13 -11.44
CA ARG A 280 12.58 9.06 -10.66
C ARG A 280 11.83 10.35 -10.30
N TYR A 281 12.33 11.08 -9.31
CA TYR A 281 11.80 12.41 -8.93
C TYR A 281 12.84 13.52 -9.21
N PRO A 282 12.57 14.52 -10.07
CA PRO A 282 11.42 14.63 -10.99
C PRO A 282 11.53 13.67 -12.19
N PRO A 283 10.39 13.20 -12.73
CA PRO A 283 10.36 12.17 -13.76
C PRO A 283 10.84 12.71 -15.11
N ASN A 284 11.54 11.87 -15.86
CA ASN A 284 11.83 12.09 -17.28
C ASN A 284 11.15 10.98 -18.08
N CYS A 285 9.86 11.19 -18.36
CA CYS A 285 9.01 10.20 -19.01
C CYS A 285 8.41 10.74 -20.31
N PRO A 286 9.18 10.81 -21.41
CA PRO A 286 8.64 11.27 -22.68
C PRO A 286 7.56 10.29 -23.19
N PRO A 287 6.32 10.75 -23.43
CA PRO A 287 5.19 9.87 -23.77
C PRO A 287 5.32 9.21 -25.15
N SER A 288 6.18 9.73 -26.02
CA SER A 288 6.52 9.12 -27.30
C SER A 288 7.47 7.93 -27.18
N VAL A 289 8.10 7.76 -26.01
CA VAL A 289 9.16 6.78 -25.76
C VAL A 289 8.71 5.76 -24.72
N CYS A 290 8.13 6.23 -23.61
CA CYS A 290 7.69 5.41 -22.48
C CYS A 290 6.18 5.53 -22.23
N HIS A 291 5.62 4.46 -21.67
CA HIS A 291 4.24 4.34 -21.26
C HIS A 291 4.18 3.70 -19.87
N CYS A 292 3.44 4.32 -18.94
CA CYS A 292 3.24 3.80 -17.60
C CYS A 292 1.79 3.29 -17.48
N PRO A 293 1.54 1.99 -17.65
CA PRO A 293 0.20 1.45 -17.58
C PRO A 293 -0.31 1.55 -16.14
N GLU A 294 -1.58 1.93 -16.01
CA GLU A 294 -2.24 2.11 -14.72
C GLU A 294 -3.29 1.02 -14.48
N SER A 295 -3.74 0.31 -15.54
CA SER A 295 -4.69 -0.77 -15.46
C SER A 295 -4.32 -1.91 -16.42
N CYS A 296 -4.74 -3.12 -16.10
CA CYS A 296 -4.68 -4.27 -16.99
C CYS A 296 -6.00 -5.02 -17.01
N GLU A 297 -6.28 -5.68 -18.13
CA GLU A 297 -7.40 -6.58 -18.30
C GLU A 297 -6.98 -7.93 -18.88
N GLY A 298 -7.76 -8.95 -18.58
CA GLY A 298 -7.62 -10.27 -19.19
C GLY A 298 -8.03 -10.25 -20.67
N ILE A 299 -7.20 -10.80 -21.54
CA ILE A 299 -7.48 -11.03 -22.96
C ILE A 299 -7.34 -12.51 -23.31
N GLY A 300 -7.78 -12.88 -24.52
CA GLY A 300 -7.67 -14.26 -25.00
C GLY A 300 -8.44 -15.22 -24.09
N ASP A 301 -7.74 -16.21 -23.51
CA ASP A 301 -8.33 -17.20 -22.62
C ASP A 301 -8.79 -16.63 -21.27
N LEU A 302 -8.33 -15.43 -20.91
CA LEU A 302 -8.72 -14.73 -19.68
C LEU A 302 -9.84 -13.70 -19.89
N ALA A 303 -10.26 -13.45 -21.12
CA ALA A 303 -11.26 -12.43 -21.43
C ALA A 303 -12.60 -12.69 -20.71
N GLY A 304 -13.10 -11.68 -19.98
CA GLY A 304 -14.38 -11.74 -19.27
C GLY A 304 -14.42 -12.67 -18.05
N LYS A 305 -13.30 -13.30 -17.68
CA LYS A 305 -13.23 -14.15 -16.47
C LYS A 305 -13.11 -13.30 -15.22
N GLU A 306 -13.92 -13.62 -14.22
CA GLU A 306 -13.85 -12.97 -12.93
C GLU A 306 -12.45 -13.11 -12.31
N GLY A 307 -11.87 -12.00 -11.87
CA GLY A 307 -10.53 -11.95 -11.28
C GLY A 307 -9.37 -11.96 -12.28
N ALA A 308 -9.62 -12.05 -13.59
CA ALA A 308 -8.56 -12.00 -14.61
C ALA A 308 -7.78 -10.68 -14.58
N ASP A 309 -8.48 -9.56 -14.43
CA ASP A 309 -7.86 -8.24 -14.37
C ASP A 309 -6.93 -8.10 -13.15
N VAL A 310 -7.30 -8.71 -12.02
CA VAL A 310 -6.47 -8.74 -10.80
C VAL A 310 -5.20 -9.54 -11.07
N TYR A 311 -5.35 -10.75 -11.62
CA TYR A 311 -4.20 -11.56 -12.03
C TYR A 311 -3.28 -10.81 -12.99
N CYS A 312 -3.83 -10.08 -13.96
CA CYS A 312 -3.03 -9.30 -14.90
C CYS A 312 -2.35 -8.11 -14.23
N GLN A 313 -3.02 -7.40 -13.33
CA GLN A 313 -2.41 -6.31 -12.55
C GLN A 313 -1.25 -6.83 -11.70
N ASP A 314 -1.45 -7.93 -10.97
CA ASP A 314 -0.42 -8.54 -10.11
C ASP A 314 0.77 -9.08 -10.89
N LYS A 315 0.59 -9.42 -12.18
CA LYS A 315 1.66 -9.93 -13.05
C LYS A 315 2.35 -8.84 -13.87
N CYS A 316 1.66 -7.76 -14.19
CA CYS A 316 2.14 -6.78 -15.16
C CYS A 316 2.37 -5.37 -14.60
N ILE A 317 1.71 -4.99 -13.49
CA ILE A 317 1.86 -3.69 -12.82
C ILE A 317 2.61 -3.87 -11.50
N VAL A 318 3.71 -4.61 -11.57
CA VAL A 318 4.65 -4.80 -10.45
C VAL A 318 6.04 -4.41 -10.93
N TYR A 319 6.84 -3.83 -10.05
CA TYR A 319 8.19 -3.40 -10.40
C TYR A 319 9.01 -4.58 -10.93
N ARG A 320 9.71 -4.37 -12.06
CA ARG A 320 10.46 -5.40 -12.78
C ARG A 320 9.67 -6.63 -13.26
N SER A 321 8.34 -6.59 -13.25
CA SER A 321 7.52 -7.72 -13.70
C SER A 321 7.31 -7.78 -15.22
N VAL A 322 7.92 -6.86 -15.99
CA VAL A 322 7.75 -6.74 -17.44
C VAL A 322 8.07 -8.05 -18.17
N SER A 323 9.12 -8.76 -17.75
CA SER A 323 9.48 -10.07 -18.32
C SER A 323 8.53 -11.20 -17.92
N GLU A 324 7.77 -11.03 -16.84
CA GLU A 324 6.84 -12.02 -16.29
C GLU A 324 5.39 -11.79 -16.74
N CYS A 325 5.09 -10.61 -17.27
CA CYS A 325 3.77 -10.25 -17.75
C CYS A 325 3.36 -11.12 -18.97
N PRO A 326 2.30 -11.94 -18.88
CA PRO A 326 1.87 -12.78 -19.98
C PRO A 326 1.10 -11.95 -21.02
N THR A 327 1.82 -11.30 -21.93
CA THR A 327 1.26 -10.37 -22.93
C THR A 327 0.23 -10.97 -23.90
N HIS A 328 0.16 -12.30 -24.00
CA HIS A 328 -0.87 -13.01 -24.78
C HIS A 328 -2.19 -13.22 -24.01
N ARG A 329 -2.19 -12.99 -22.68
CA ARG A 329 -3.33 -13.17 -21.78
C ARG A 329 -3.72 -11.90 -21.04
N CYS A 330 -2.83 -10.91 -21.00
CA CYS A 330 -3.01 -9.65 -20.31
C CYS A 330 -2.70 -8.46 -21.23
N ARG A 331 -3.59 -7.47 -21.23
CA ARG A 331 -3.39 -6.18 -21.91
C ARG A 331 -3.41 -5.07 -20.87
N CYS A 332 -2.37 -4.23 -20.85
CA CYS A 332 -2.23 -3.12 -19.92
C CYS A 332 -2.17 -1.78 -20.67
N TYR A 333 -2.73 -0.73 -20.06
CA TYR A 333 -2.91 0.58 -20.66
C TYR A 333 -2.93 1.72 -19.64
#